data_AF-A0AAT9SV50-F1
#
_entry.id   AF-A0AAT9SV50-F1
#
_cell.length_a   1.000
_cell.length_b   1.000
_cell.length_c   1.000
_cell.angle_alpha   90.00
_cell.angle_beta   90.00
_cell.angle_gamma   90.00
#
_symmetry.space_group_name_H-M   'P 1'
#
loop_
_entity.id
_entity.type
_entity.pdbx_description
1 polymer ?
#
loop_
_entity_poly.entity_id
_entity_poly.type
_entity_poly.pdbx_seq_one_letter_code
_entity_poly.pdbx_strand_id
1 'polypeptide(L)'
;MELSITRRSILQNATAAGALAAAGNTAIQNIANAQPSDGEIYWLLVRRQFIFPESAVPMNCANLCPTFQAVAEKVTALSRIVDYDVSLNNRAQFNDTLKDSRARISAQIGAAPDEVALVRNTSEANSVITNGLDFRAGDEVVVWEQNWPAPIRWPGSNLMHGGLVGHG
;
A
#
# COMPACT_ATOMS: atom_id res chain seq x y z
N MET A 1 -1.93 -0.92 -55.84
CA MET A 1 -1.03 -2.00 -55.40
C MET A 1 -1.59 -2.51 -54.08
N GLU A 2 -2.42 -3.55 -54.13
CA GLU A 2 -3.08 -4.10 -52.94
C GLU A 2 -2.07 -4.88 -52.07
N LEU A 3 -2.03 -4.55 -50.77
CA LEU A 3 -1.25 -5.28 -49.78
C LEU A 3 -1.99 -6.58 -49.44
N SER A 4 -1.61 -7.69 -50.06
CA SER A 4 -2.19 -9.01 -49.75
C SER A 4 -1.71 -9.50 -48.37
N ILE A 5 -2.54 -9.32 -47.35
CA ILE A 5 -2.31 -9.90 -46.02
C ILE A 5 -2.49 -11.41 -46.13
N THR A 6 -1.37 -12.13 -46.12
CA THR A 6 -1.36 -13.60 -46.26
C THR A 6 -1.49 -14.26 -44.89
N ARG A 7 -2.22 -15.39 -44.77
CA ARG A 7 -2.38 -16.15 -43.51
C ARG A 7 -1.05 -16.46 -42.78
N ARG A 8 0.04 -16.57 -43.54
CA ARG A 8 1.40 -16.77 -43.05
C ARG A 8 1.96 -15.56 -42.27
N SER A 9 1.65 -14.32 -42.66
CA SER A 9 2.12 -13.13 -41.95
C SER A 9 1.36 -12.90 -40.63
N ILE A 10 0.09 -13.28 -40.58
CA ILE A 10 -0.72 -13.25 -39.34
C ILE A 10 -0.15 -14.23 -38.31
N LEU A 11 0.19 -15.45 -38.73
CA LEU A 11 0.79 -16.44 -37.83
C LEU A 11 2.18 -16.01 -37.32
N GLN A 12 3.00 -15.38 -38.17
CA GLN A 12 4.33 -14.88 -37.78
C GLN A 12 4.24 -13.69 -36.79
N ASN A 13 3.25 -12.82 -36.96
CA ASN A 13 3.02 -11.71 -36.02
C ASN A 13 2.39 -12.19 -34.70
N ALA A 14 1.54 -13.22 -34.74
CA ALA A 14 0.94 -13.82 -33.55
C ALA A 14 1.98 -14.57 -32.70
N THR A 15 2.95 -15.26 -33.33
CA THR A 15 4.06 -15.89 -32.61
C THR A 15 5.03 -14.87 -32.03
N ALA A 16 5.30 -13.76 -32.72
CA ALA A 16 6.11 -12.66 -32.19
C ALA A 16 5.43 -11.97 -30.99
N ALA A 17 4.12 -11.69 -31.08
CA ALA A 17 3.35 -11.13 -29.97
C ALA A 17 3.28 -12.09 -28.76
N GLY A 18 3.08 -13.39 -29.01
CA GLY A 18 3.10 -14.42 -27.97
C GLY A 18 4.48 -14.58 -27.31
N ALA A 19 5.56 -14.48 -28.07
CA ALA A 19 6.93 -14.52 -27.55
C ALA A 19 7.28 -13.27 -26.73
N LEU A 20 6.85 -12.08 -27.15
CA LEU A 20 7.01 -10.85 -26.36
C LEU A 20 6.17 -10.85 -25.08
N ALA A 21 4.93 -11.36 -25.13
CA ALA A 21 4.08 -11.48 -23.95
C ALA A 21 4.64 -12.51 -22.94
N ALA A 22 5.11 -13.66 -23.43
CA ALA A 22 5.73 -14.68 -22.59
C ALA A 22 7.08 -14.21 -22.00
N ALA A 23 7.91 -13.51 -22.79
CA ALA A 23 9.17 -12.92 -22.35
C ALA A 23 8.96 -11.78 -21.34
N GLY A 24 7.94 -10.95 -21.51
CA GLY A 24 7.57 -9.91 -20.55
C GLY A 24 7.12 -10.51 -19.21
N ASN A 25 6.31 -11.58 -19.24
CA ASN A 25 5.84 -12.24 -18.03
C ASN A 25 6.98 -12.97 -17.29
N THR A 26 7.92 -13.58 -18.02
CA THR A 26 9.13 -14.18 -17.41
C THR A 26 10.10 -13.13 -16.91
N ALA A 27 10.28 -11.99 -17.57
CA ALA A 27 11.12 -10.90 -17.07
C ALA A 27 10.58 -10.31 -15.75
N ILE A 28 9.26 -10.11 -15.64
CA ILE A 28 8.62 -9.65 -14.39
C ILE A 28 8.73 -10.71 -13.28
N GLN A 29 8.47 -11.97 -13.60
CA GLN A 29 8.64 -13.09 -12.66
C GLN A 29 10.11 -13.28 -12.23
N ASN A 30 11.06 -13.04 -13.13
CA ASN A 30 12.49 -13.13 -12.83
C ASN A 30 12.98 -11.94 -12.02
N ILE A 31 12.40 -10.74 -12.15
CA ILE A 31 12.67 -9.61 -11.24
C ILE A 31 12.08 -9.91 -9.85
N ALA A 32 10.89 -10.50 -9.79
CA ALA A 32 10.25 -10.89 -8.53
C ALA A 32 11.00 -12.04 -7.82
N ASN A 33 11.61 -12.96 -8.58
CA ASN A 33 12.38 -14.10 -8.07
C ASN A 33 13.91 -13.90 -8.15
N ALA A 34 14.39 -12.72 -8.56
CA ALA A 34 15.82 -12.44 -8.62
C ALA A 34 16.35 -12.44 -7.18
N GLN A 35 16.96 -13.54 -6.77
CA GLN A 35 18.08 -13.47 -5.85
C GLN A 35 19.16 -12.65 -6.57
N PRO A 36 19.42 -11.40 -6.17
CA PRO A 36 20.43 -10.61 -6.83
C PRO A 36 21.75 -11.32 -6.56
N SER A 37 22.42 -11.80 -7.61
CA SER A 37 23.78 -12.32 -7.50
C SER A 37 24.77 -11.25 -7.02
N ASP A 38 24.35 -9.98 -7.08
CA ASP A 38 25.01 -8.81 -6.53
C ASP A 38 23.95 -7.87 -5.91
N GLY A 39 24.00 -7.69 -4.59
CA GLY A 39 23.02 -6.90 -3.85
C GLY A 39 22.95 -5.44 -4.29
N GLU A 40 24.06 -4.89 -4.81
CA GLU A 40 24.13 -3.50 -5.25
C GLU A 40 23.23 -3.21 -6.45
N ILE A 41 23.20 -4.11 -7.44
CA ILE A 41 22.33 -3.95 -8.62
C ILE A 41 20.86 -3.92 -8.23
N TYR A 42 20.46 -4.76 -7.27
CA TYR A 42 19.09 -4.76 -6.75
C TYR A 42 18.72 -3.42 -6.10
N TRP A 43 19.59 -2.89 -5.23
CA TRP A 43 19.32 -1.62 -4.56
C TRP A 43 19.30 -0.44 -5.53
N LEU A 44 20.10 -0.46 -6.60
CA LEU A 44 19.99 0.53 -7.68
C LEU A 44 18.64 0.48 -8.41
N LEU A 45 18.08 -0.73 -8.62
CA LEU A 45 16.73 -0.88 -9.19
C LEU A 45 15.64 -0.35 -8.25
N VAL A 46 15.78 -0.58 -6.94
CA VAL A 46 14.87 -0.04 -5.91
C VAL A 46 14.98 1.48 -5.84
N ARG A 47 16.19 2.05 -5.81
CA ARG A 47 16.43 3.50 -5.79
C ARG A 47 15.77 4.22 -6.97
N ARG A 48 15.77 3.58 -8.15
CA ARG A 48 15.12 4.09 -9.38
C ARG A 48 13.58 4.12 -9.31
N GLN A 49 12.96 3.48 -8.31
CA GLN A 49 11.51 3.56 -8.13
C GLN A 49 11.06 4.88 -7.50
N PHE A 50 11.98 5.68 -6.95
CA PHE A 50 11.67 6.95 -6.29
C PHE A 50 12.09 8.16 -7.13
N ILE A 51 11.33 9.25 -6.98
CA ILE A 51 11.48 10.47 -7.79
C ILE A 51 12.32 11.58 -7.13
N PHE A 52 12.80 11.39 -5.90
CA PHE A 52 13.59 12.43 -5.23
C PHE A 52 14.98 12.58 -5.89
N PRO A 53 15.52 13.81 -5.93
CA PRO A 53 16.81 14.06 -6.57
C PRO A 53 17.98 13.54 -5.72
N GLU A 54 19.09 13.18 -6.36
CA GLU A 54 20.31 12.75 -5.64
C GLU A 54 20.95 13.86 -4.80
N SER A 55 20.61 15.13 -5.06
CA SER A 55 21.03 16.26 -4.23
C SER A 55 20.32 16.34 -2.88
N ALA A 56 19.23 15.59 -2.68
CA ALA A 56 18.42 15.62 -1.46
C ALA A 56 17.83 14.23 -1.15
N VAL A 57 18.70 13.31 -0.71
CA VAL A 57 18.30 11.95 -0.35
C VAL A 57 17.62 11.94 1.03
N PRO A 58 16.38 11.44 1.16
CA PRO A 58 15.70 11.32 2.45
C PRO A 58 16.39 10.32 3.37
N MET A 59 16.83 10.80 4.55
CA MET A 59 17.49 9.97 5.57
C MET A 59 16.56 9.59 6.74
N ASN A 60 15.35 10.14 6.79
CA ASN A 60 14.34 9.85 7.83
C ASN A 60 13.03 9.32 7.21
N CYS A 61 13.12 8.18 6.53
CA CYS A 61 11.96 7.53 5.90
C CYS A 61 11.02 6.87 6.91
N ALA A 62 11.43 6.72 8.17
CA ALA A 62 10.58 6.21 9.24
C ALA A 62 9.47 7.21 9.64
N ASN A 63 9.76 8.52 9.56
CA ASN A 63 8.76 9.56 9.76
C ASN A 63 7.84 9.72 8.53
N LEU A 64 8.45 9.91 7.36
CA LEU A 64 7.73 9.98 6.09
C LEU A 64 8.62 9.50 4.95
N CYS A 65 8.22 8.38 4.34
CA CYS A 65 8.88 7.84 3.16
C CYS A 65 8.23 8.43 1.89
N PRO A 66 9.01 8.89 0.90
CA PRO A 66 8.47 9.11 -0.44
C PRO A 66 7.82 7.84 -0.95
N THR A 67 6.74 7.96 -1.70
CA THR A 67 6.12 6.79 -2.33
C THR A 67 6.87 6.42 -3.62
N PHE A 68 6.73 5.16 -4.06
CA PHE A 68 7.21 4.76 -5.38
C PHE A 68 6.44 5.52 -6.47
N GLN A 69 7.14 5.85 -7.56
CA GLN A 69 6.57 6.58 -8.69
C GLN A 69 5.30 5.92 -9.22
N ALA A 70 5.33 4.60 -9.43
CA ALA A 70 4.19 3.84 -9.92
C ALA A 70 2.95 3.95 -9.00
N VAL A 71 3.15 4.08 -7.68
CA VAL A 71 2.06 4.25 -6.72
C VAL A 71 1.49 5.67 -6.82
N ALA A 72 2.34 6.70 -6.89
CA ALA A 72 1.90 8.09 -7.07
C ALA A 72 1.08 8.28 -8.35
N GLU A 73 1.54 7.68 -9.45
CA GLU A 73 0.85 7.69 -10.74
C GLU A 73 -0.50 6.99 -10.65
N LYS A 74 -0.55 5.80 -10.01
CA LYS A 74 -1.80 5.06 -9.84
C LYS A 74 -2.82 5.82 -8.99
N VAL A 75 -2.39 6.41 -7.87
CA VAL A 75 -3.27 7.23 -7.02
C VAL A 75 -3.82 8.40 -7.82
N THR A 76 -2.97 9.12 -8.56
CA THR A 76 -3.39 10.25 -9.41
C THR A 76 -4.42 9.82 -10.46
N ALA A 77 -4.20 8.67 -11.10
CA ALA A 77 -5.13 8.13 -12.09
C ALA A 77 -6.49 7.76 -11.47
N LEU A 78 -6.49 7.11 -10.30
CA LEU A 78 -7.71 6.73 -9.59
C LEU A 78 -8.48 7.96 -9.09
N SER A 79 -7.80 8.99 -8.59
CA SER A 79 -8.44 10.26 -8.19
C SER A 79 -9.18 10.88 -9.38
N ARG A 80 -8.55 10.95 -10.56
CA ARG A 80 -9.20 11.49 -11.77
C ARG A 80 -10.44 10.72 -12.19
N ILE A 81 -10.46 9.39 -12.00
CA ILE A 81 -11.64 8.56 -12.30
C ILE A 81 -12.81 8.92 -11.38
N VAL A 82 -12.55 9.14 -10.10
CA VAL A 82 -13.57 9.56 -9.12
C VAL A 82 -14.06 10.97 -9.41
N ASP A 83 -13.14 11.90 -9.71
CA ASP A 83 -13.48 13.30 -9.98
C ASP A 83 -14.28 13.48 -11.28
N TYR A 84 -14.04 12.61 -12.27
CA TYR A 84 -14.78 12.62 -13.54
C TYR A 84 -16.22 12.12 -13.40
N ASP A 85 -16.44 11.05 -12.63
CA ASP A 85 -17.76 10.47 -12.41
C ASP A 85 -17.98 10.05 -10.95
N VAL A 86 -18.83 10.79 -10.25
CA VAL A 86 -19.18 10.52 -8.84
C VAL A 86 -20.35 9.52 -8.68
N SER A 87 -20.82 8.91 -9.77
CA SER A 87 -21.93 7.96 -9.76
C SER A 87 -21.64 6.71 -8.91
N LEU A 88 -22.70 6.11 -8.37
CA LEU A 88 -22.60 4.84 -7.63
C LEU A 88 -22.03 3.72 -8.49
N ASN A 89 -22.32 3.71 -9.79
CA ASN A 89 -21.83 2.70 -10.72
C ASN A 89 -20.31 2.79 -10.89
N ASN A 90 -19.77 4.00 -11.12
CA ASN A 90 -18.31 4.18 -11.19
C ASN A 90 -17.64 3.87 -9.85
N ARG A 91 -18.28 4.21 -8.73
CA ARG A 91 -17.73 3.91 -7.40
C ARG A 91 -17.71 2.41 -7.07
N ALA A 92 -18.59 1.60 -7.66
CA ALA A 92 -18.68 0.17 -7.36
C ALA A 92 -17.38 -0.59 -7.69
N GLN A 93 -16.60 -0.15 -8.69
CA GLN A 93 -15.32 -0.77 -9.06
C GLN A 93 -14.29 -0.78 -7.92
N PHE A 94 -14.40 0.16 -6.97
CA PHE A 94 -13.49 0.24 -5.83
C PHE A 94 -13.78 -0.83 -4.77
N ASN A 95 -14.95 -1.46 -4.77
CA ASN A 95 -15.26 -2.55 -3.85
C ASN A 95 -14.39 -3.78 -4.12
N ASP A 96 -14.23 -4.16 -5.39
CA ASP A 96 -13.35 -5.26 -5.79
C ASP A 96 -11.90 -4.90 -5.53
N THR A 97 -11.50 -3.67 -5.88
CA THR A 97 -10.15 -3.15 -5.59
C THR A 97 -9.84 -3.22 -4.08
N LEU A 98 -10.80 -2.86 -3.23
CA LEU A 98 -10.66 -2.92 -1.78
C LEU A 98 -10.51 -4.37 -1.29
N LYS A 99 -11.33 -5.29 -1.81
CA LYS A 99 -11.27 -6.72 -1.48
C LYS A 99 -9.92 -7.32 -1.85
N ASP A 100 -9.44 -7.04 -3.06
CA ASP A 100 -8.16 -7.54 -3.56
C ASP A 100 -6.98 -6.95 -2.77
N SER A 101 -7.03 -5.66 -2.44
CA SER A 101 -6.00 -5.01 -1.62
C SER A 101 -5.93 -5.63 -0.23
N ARG A 102 -7.08 -5.88 0.40
CA ARG A 102 -7.16 -6.54 1.71
C ARG A 102 -6.58 -7.94 1.67
N ALA A 103 -6.90 -8.74 0.66
CA ALA A 103 -6.38 -10.10 0.50
C ALA A 103 -4.84 -10.13 0.32
N ARG A 104 -4.29 -9.18 -0.43
CA ARG A 104 -2.82 -9.07 -0.62
C ARG A 104 -2.11 -8.69 0.68
N ILE A 105 -2.66 -7.71 1.41
CA ILE A 105 -2.08 -7.27 2.69
C ILE A 105 -2.17 -8.37 3.74
N SER A 106 -3.33 -9.04 3.85
CA SER A 106 -3.53 -10.11 4.83
C SER A 106 -2.55 -11.26 4.59
N ALA A 107 -2.33 -11.65 3.33
CA ALA A 107 -1.34 -12.66 2.97
C ALA A 107 0.10 -12.25 3.36
N GLN A 108 0.45 -10.96 3.25
CA GLN A 108 1.77 -10.46 3.60
C GLN A 108 2.05 -10.51 5.11
N ILE A 109 1.02 -10.28 5.95
CA ILE A 109 1.15 -10.25 7.41
C ILE A 109 0.74 -11.58 8.08
N GLY A 110 0.32 -12.58 7.30
CA GLY A 110 -0.10 -13.88 7.82
C GLY A 110 -1.46 -13.90 8.53
N ALA A 111 -2.39 -13.02 8.12
CA ALA A 111 -3.74 -12.92 8.68
C ALA A 111 -4.82 -13.33 7.67
N ALA A 112 -6.03 -13.61 8.17
CA ALA A 112 -7.20 -13.81 7.31
C ALA A 112 -7.71 -12.46 6.76
N PRO A 113 -8.29 -12.40 5.55
CA PRO A 113 -8.78 -11.13 5.00
C PRO A 113 -9.82 -10.44 5.87
N ASP A 114 -10.67 -11.17 6.58
CA ASP A 114 -11.69 -10.63 7.49
C ASP A 114 -11.12 -10.07 8.81
N GLU A 115 -9.86 -10.36 9.12
CA GLU A 115 -9.15 -9.79 10.28
C GLU A 115 -8.47 -8.43 9.97
N VAL A 116 -8.51 -7.97 8.71
CA VAL A 116 -7.78 -6.77 8.28
C VAL A 116 -8.73 -5.61 7.92
N ALA A 117 -8.68 -4.54 8.71
CA ALA A 117 -9.29 -3.26 8.38
C ALA A 117 -8.28 -2.32 7.72
N LEU A 118 -8.68 -1.65 6.63
CA LEU A 118 -7.88 -0.62 5.97
C LEU A 118 -8.40 0.76 6.37
N VAL A 119 -7.55 1.54 7.05
CA VAL A 119 -7.82 2.91 7.50
C VAL A 119 -6.78 3.87 6.92
N ARG A 120 -6.97 5.19 7.07
CA ARG A 120 -6.13 6.19 6.40
C ARG A 120 -4.72 6.25 6.98
N ASN A 121 -4.56 6.02 8.28
CA ASN A 121 -3.27 6.08 8.97
C ASN A 121 -3.32 5.44 10.37
N THR A 122 -2.16 5.35 11.02
CA THR A 122 -1.99 4.74 12.36
C THR A 122 -2.73 5.50 13.47
N SER A 123 -2.83 6.83 13.39
CA SER A 123 -3.55 7.61 14.42
C SER A 123 -5.05 7.37 14.38
N GLU A 124 -5.62 7.26 13.17
CA GLU A 124 -7.01 6.83 12.98
C GLU A 124 -7.21 5.40 13.48
N ALA A 125 -6.32 4.46 13.13
CA ALA A 125 -6.38 3.08 13.61
C ALA A 125 -6.47 3.03 15.14
N ASN A 126 -5.58 3.76 15.83
CA ASN A 126 -5.58 3.84 17.28
C ASN A 126 -6.90 4.44 17.80
N SER A 127 -7.38 5.50 17.17
CA SER A 127 -8.62 6.19 17.57
C SER A 127 -9.86 5.29 17.42
N VAL A 128 -9.91 4.46 16.38
CA VAL A 128 -11.00 3.49 16.17
C VAL A 128 -11.04 2.47 17.31
N ILE A 129 -9.88 1.95 17.73
CA ILE A 129 -9.81 0.99 18.84
C ILE A 129 -10.16 1.66 20.18
N THR A 130 -9.55 2.81 20.50
CA THR A 130 -9.76 3.46 21.80
C THR A 130 -11.20 3.94 22.00
N ASN A 131 -11.91 4.32 20.93
CA ASN A 131 -13.30 4.76 21.01
C ASN A 131 -14.32 3.66 20.71
N GLY A 132 -13.86 2.51 20.18
CA GLY A 132 -14.72 1.39 19.78
C GLY A 132 -14.90 0.33 20.86
N LEU A 133 -14.07 0.33 21.90
CA LEU A 133 -14.17 -0.58 23.03
C LEU A 133 -15.23 -0.08 24.04
N ASP A 134 -16.08 -1.00 24.51
CA ASP A 134 -17.12 -0.75 25.51
C ASP A 134 -16.54 -0.84 26.93
N PHE A 135 -15.85 0.22 27.37
CA PHE A 135 -15.28 0.28 28.71
C PHE A 135 -16.37 0.46 29.77
N ARG A 136 -16.21 -0.26 30.88
CA ARG A 136 -17.06 -0.18 32.06
C ARG A 136 -16.30 0.45 33.21
N ALA A 137 -17.05 0.93 34.20
CA ALA A 137 -16.45 1.43 35.43
C ALA A 137 -15.60 0.31 36.09
N GLY A 138 -14.33 0.61 36.35
CA GLY A 138 -13.37 -0.34 36.89
C GLY A 138 -12.41 -0.95 35.85
N ASP A 139 -12.64 -0.72 34.55
CA ASP A 139 -11.67 -1.13 33.52
C ASP A 139 -10.45 -0.21 33.53
N GLU A 140 -9.26 -0.80 33.32
CA GLU A 140 -7.98 -0.09 33.29
C GLU A 140 -7.33 -0.21 31.91
N VAL A 141 -6.70 0.87 31.46
CA VAL A 141 -5.89 0.89 30.24
C VAL A 141 -4.44 1.16 30.63
N VAL A 142 -3.58 0.18 30.36
CA VAL A 142 -2.14 0.29 30.62
C VAL A 142 -1.44 0.75 29.35
N VAL A 143 -0.71 1.87 29.45
CA VAL A 143 0.11 2.42 28.36
C VAL A 143 1.53 2.66 28.85
N TRP A 144 2.49 2.61 27.93
CA TRP A 144 3.90 2.87 28.24
C TRP A 144 4.31 4.30 27.88
N GLU A 145 5.32 4.84 28.55
CA GLU A 145 5.78 6.24 28.40
C GLU A 145 6.32 6.56 27.00
N GLN A 146 6.84 5.56 26.27
CA GLN A 146 7.33 5.74 24.89
C GLN A 146 6.24 5.60 23.84
N ASN A 147 4.98 5.39 24.24
CA ASN A 147 3.89 5.30 23.29
C ASN A 147 3.73 6.63 22.53
N TRP A 148 3.52 6.54 21.21
CA TRP A 148 3.38 7.73 20.38
C TRP A 148 2.21 8.61 20.84
N PRO A 149 2.37 9.94 20.93
CA PRO A 149 1.33 10.87 21.35
C PRO A 149 0.33 11.13 20.21
N ALA A 150 -0.31 10.08 19.69
CA ALA A 150 -1.57 10.26 18.97
C ALA A 150 -2.63 10.68 20.00
N PRO A 151 -3.67 11.45 19.61
CA PRO A 151 -4.73 11.82 20.52
C PRO A 151 -5.45 10.57 20.99
N ILE A 152 -4.97 10.02 22.10
CA ILE A 152 -5.71 9.10 22.93
C ILE A 152 -6.80 9.96 23.58
N ARG A 153 -7.87 10.22 22.81
CA ARG A 153 -9.02 10.97 23.25
C ARG A 153 -9.94 10.00 23.96
N TRP A 154 -9.66 9.73 25.23
CA TRP A 154 -10.59 8.99 26.09
C TRP A 154 -11.81 9.88 26.39
N PRO A 155 -13.02 9.31 26.48
CA PRO A 155 -14.15 9.97 27.12
C PRO A 155 -13.75 10.36 28.55
N GLY A 156 -13.59 11.65 28.84
CA GLY A 156 -13.11 12.15 30.15
C GLY A 156 -11.66 12.64 30.21
N SER A 157 -10.92 12.64 29.09
CA SER A 157 -9.50 13.04 28.97
C SER A 157 -9.15 14.50 29.34
N ASN A 158 -10.10 15.31 29.83
CA ASN A 158 -9.77 16.55 30.55
C ASN A 158 -9.06 16.28 31.90
N LEU A 159 -8.86 15.02 32.31
CA LEU A 159 -8.26 14.65 33.59
C LEU A 159 -6.86 14.02 33.53
N MET A 160 -6.31 13.76 32.34
CA MET A 160 -4.99 13.11 32.23
C MET A 160 -3.90 14.11 31.82
N HIS A 161 -3.57 15.03 32.72
CA HIS A 161 -2.25 15.64 32.76
C HIS A 161 -1.39 14.83 33.74
N GLY A 162 -0.42 14.09 33.22
CA GLY A 162 0.74 13.59 33.97
C GLY A 162 0.43 12.71 35.19
N GLY A 163 0.45 11.38 34.99
CA GLY A 163 0.42 10.44 36.10
C GLY A 163 1.03 9.11 35.71
N LEU A 164 2.36 9.01 35.82
CA LEU A 164 3.04 7.73 35.97
C LEU A 164 2.48 7.03 37.21
N VAL A 165 1.89 5.85 37.05
CA VAL A 165 1.76 4.87 38.14
C VAL A 165 2.39 3.58 37.67
N GLY A 166 3.72 3.54 37.72
CA GLY A 166 4.47 2.29 37.78
C GLY A 166 4.61 1.89 39.25
N HIS A 167 3.89 0.85 39.66
CA HIS A 167 4.25 0.06 40.85
C HIS A 167 4.77 -1.29 40.38
N GLY A 168 6.04 -1.55 40.66
CA GLY A 168 6.77 -2.77 40.33
C GLY A 168 8.26 -2.53 40.29
#